data_AF-A0A067TKM3-F1
#
_entry.id   AF-A0A067TKM3-F1
#
_cell.length_a   1.000
_cell.length_b   1.000
_cell.length_c   1.000
_cell.angle_alpha   90.00
_cell.angle_beta   90.00
_cell.angle_gamma   90.00
#
_symmetry.space_group_name_H-M   'P 1'
#
loop_
_entity.id
_entity.type
_entity.pdbx_description
1 polymer ?
#
loop_
_entity_poly.entity_id
_entity_poly.type
_entity_poly.pdbx_seq_one_letter_code
_entity_poly.pdbx_strand_id
1 'polypeptide(L)' 'MSKFAPHGGRSSNQPRATSSTICQKCLGRGHFIYECKSTRPYVTRPSRTQQLENPRLLAKLKADAQPSVEVPEEFKKP' A
#
# COMPACT_ATOMS: atom_id res chain seq x y z
N MET A 1 -5.66 -6.08 23.59
CA MET A 1 -5.11 -4.72 23.37
C MET A 1 -3.91 -4.86 22.44
N SER A 2 -3.94 -4.25 21.25
CA SER A 2 -3.04 -4.55 20.14
C SER A 2 -1.65 -3.92 20.29
N LYS A 3 -0.59 -4.72 20.08
CA LYS A 3 0.84 -4.32 20.11
C LYS A 3 1.26 -3.31 19.03
N PHE A 4 0.34 -2.88 18.16
CA PHE A 4 0.61 -1.99 17.02
C PHE A 4 0.11 -0.56 17.22
N ALA A 5 -0.56 -0.26 18.34
CA ALA A 5 -0.94 1.10 18.65
C ALA A 5 0.24 1.81 19.34
N PRO A 6 0.73 2.96 18.83
CA PRO A 6 1.79 3.71 19.49
C PRO A 6 1.25 4.30 20.79
N HIS A 7 1.60 3.66 21.90
CA HIS A 7 1.42 4.17 23.25
C HIS A 7 2.76 4.79 23.70
N GLY A 8 2.88 6.13 23.68
CA GLY A 8 4.11 6.78 24.16
C GLY A 8 4.15 8.27 23.93
N GLY A 9 4.02 9.03 25.03
CA GLY A 9 3.82 10.47 25.09
C GLY A 9 4.80 11.31 24.29
N ARG A 10 4.24 12.23 23.51
CA ARG A 10 4.91 13.42 22.97
C ARG A 10 3.94 14.56 23.22
N SER A 11 4.41 15.64 23.84
CA SER A 11 3.60 16.82 24.20
C SER A 11 2.63 17.19 23.08
N SER A 12 1.34 17.11 23.39
CA SER A 12 0.23 17.02 22.43
C SER A 12 -0.21 18.36 21.81
N ASN A 13 0.52 19.46 22.02
CA ASN A 13 -0.05 20.79 21.77
C ASN A 13 0.47 21.53 20.53
N GLN A 14 1.31 20.93 19.69
CA GLN A 14 1.47 21.21 18.24
C GLN A 14 2.69 20.46 17.70
N PRO A 15 2.57 19.23 17.17
CA PRO A 15 3.66 18.67 16.39
C PRO A 15 3.78 19.49 15.12
N ARG A 16 4.82 20.31 14.95
CA ARG A 16 5.07 21.00 13.67
C ARG A 16 5.29 19.93 12.59
N ALA A 17 4.73 20.14 11.40
CA ALA A 17 4.85 19.15 10.32
C ALA A 17 6.33 18.94 9.99
N THR A 18 6.78 17.68 10.04
CA THR A 18 8.11 17.30 9.55
C THR A 18 8.09 17.21 8.03
N SER A 19 9.25 17.26 7.39
CA SER A 19 9.40 16.99 5.95
C SER A 19 8.92 15.58 5.55
N SER A 20 8.81 14.65 6.50
CA SER A 20 8.26 13.31 6.31
C SER A 20 6.75 13.20 6.51
N THR A 21 6.09 14.24 7.03
CA THR A 21 4.64 14.25 7.26
C THR A 21 3.91 14.28 5.90
N ILE A 22 3.09 13.26 5.63
CA ILE A 22 2.31 13.13 4.39
C ILE A 22 0.89 13.65 4.62
N CYS A 23 0.47 14.58 3.78
CA CYS A 23 -0.90 15.11 3.77
C CYS A 23 -1.86 14.10 3.11
N GLN A 24 -2.92 13.70 3.82
CA GLN A 24 -3.91 12.75 3.30
C GLN A 24 -4.83 13.35 2.21
N LYS A 25 -4.90 14.69 2.10
CA LYS A 25 -5.73 15.37 1.08
C LYS A 25 -5.03 15.43 -0.27
N CYS A 26 -3.77 15.86 -0.31
CA CYS A 26 -3.05 16.05 -1.57
C CYS A 26 -1.93 15.05 -1.83
N LEU A 27 -1.63 14.16 -0.87
CA LEU A 27 -0.54 13.19 -0.91
C LEU A 27 0.88 13.82 -0.97
N GLY A 28 0.98 15.14 -0.83
CA GLY A 28 2.23 15.87 -0.68
C GLY A 28 2.84 15.74 0.72
N ARG A 29 4.08 16.19 0.87
CA ARG A 29 4.81 16.16 2.14
C ARG A 29 4.96 17.55 2.76
N GLY A 30 5.25 17.60 4.05
CA GLY A 30 5.66 18.83 4.76
C GLY A 30 4.52 19.66 5.38
N HIS A 31 3.29 19.17 5.39
CA HIS A 31 2.16 19.85 6.03
C HIS A 31 1.06 18.86 6.47
N PHE A 32 0.23 19.28 7.41
CA PHE A 32 -0.96 18.51 7.81
C PHE A 32 -2.16 18.84 6.93
N ILE A 33 -3.18 17.99 7.02
CA ILE A 33 -4.40 18.11 6.21
C ILE A 33 -5.14 19.44 6.39
N TYR A 34 -5.10 20.03 7.60
CA TYR A 34 -5.82 21.28 7.91
C TYR A 34 -5.13 22.53 7.33
N GLU A 35 -3.83 22.46 7.00
CA GLU A 35 -3.07 23.55 6.37
C GLU A 35 -3.06 23.42 4.83
N CYS A 36 -3.61 22.33 4.30
CA CYS A 36 -3.52 21.97 2.90
C CYS A 36 -4.40 22.85 2.01
N LYS A 37 -3.76 23.71 1.20
CA LYS A 37 -4.41 24.59 0.22
C LYS A 37 -4.61 23.95 -1.16
N SER A 38 -3.92 22.85 -1.45
CA SER A 38 -4.05 22.14 -2.74
C SER A 38 -5.36 21.36 -2.83
N THR A 39 -5.84 21.18 -4.05
CA THR A 39 -7.00 20.33 -4.36
C THR A 39 -6.63 18.85 -4.20
N ARG A 40 -7.64 17.99 -3.97
CA ARG A 40 -7.44 16.55 -3.86
C ARG A 40 -7.23 15.96 -5.26
N PRO A 41 -6.04 15.42 -5.59
CA PRO A 41 -5.82 14.83 -6.89
C PRO A 41 -6.65 13.56 -7.02
N TYR A 42 -7.29 13.38 -8.18
CA TYR A 42 -7.92 12.11 -8.52
C TYR A 42 -6.83 11.13 -8.96
N VAL A 43 -6.57 10.13 -8.13
CA VAL A 43 -5.59 9.07 -8.42
C VAL A 43 -6.35 7.80 -8.72
N THR A 44 -6.27 7.33 -9.97
CA THR A 44 -6.84 6.04 -10.36
C THR A 44 -6.10 4.92 -9.65
N ARG A 45 -6.81 4.14 -8.85
CA ARG A 45 -6.29 2.89 -8.32
C ARG A 45 -6.52 1.81 -9.39
N PRO A 46 -5.47 1.10 -9.84
CA PRO A 46 -5.66 0.03 -10.81
C PRO A 46 -6.55 -1.05 -10.21
N SER A 47 -7.43 -1.61 -11.04
CA SER A 47 -8.27 -2.73 -10.62
C SER A 47 -7.40 -3.97 -10.33
N ARG A 48 -7.95 -4.94 -9.60
CA ARG A 48 -7.23 -6.18 -9.30
C ARG A 48 -6.81 -6.92 -10.59
N THR A 49 -7.64 -6.91 -11.63
CA THR A 49 -7.29 -7.51 -12.93
C THR A 49 -6.18 -6.72 -13.63
N GLN A 50 -6.27 -5.40 -13.66
CA GLN A 50 -5.25 -4.52 -14.22
C GLN A 50 -3.91 -4.64 -13.46
N GLN A 51 -3.95 -4.94 -12.16
CA GLN A 51 -2.75 -5.24 -11.38
C GLN A 51 -2.08 -6.53 -11.84
N LEU A 52 -2.87 -7.58 -12.05
CA LEU A 52 -2.38 -8.87 -12.53
C LEU A 52 -1.89 -8.82 -13.98
N GLU A 53 -2.40 -7.92 -14.81
CA GLU A 53 -1.94 -7.75 -16.19
C GLU A 53 -0.59 -7.03 -16.32
N ASN A 54 -0.06 -6.46 -15.23
CA ASN A 54 1.22 -5.76 -15.27
C ASN A 54 2.38 -6.73 -15.60
N PRO A 55 3.11 -6.53 -16.70
CA PRO A 55 4.15 -7.48 -17.14
C PRO A 55 5.28 -7.62 -16.11
N ARG A 56 5.58 -6.54 -15.36
CA ARG A 56 6.58 -6.54 -14.28
C ARG A 56 6.16 -7.38 -13.07
N LEU A 57 4.86 -7.44 -12.76
CA LEU A 57 4.34 -8.25 -11.67
C LEU A 57 4.15 -9.70 -12.12
N LEU A 58 3.67 -9.90 -13.34
CA LEU A 58 3.55 -11.23 -13.95
C LEU A 58 4.87 -11.98 -14.03
N ALA A 59 5.95 -11.31 -14.42
CA ALA A 59 7.26 -11.94 -14.48
C ALA A 59 7.71 -12.48 -13.11
N LYS A 60 7.45 -11.72 -12.03
CA LYS A 60 7.74 -12.16 -10.66
C LYS A 60 6.85 -13.33 -10.25
N LEU A 61 5.54 -13.19 -10.43
CA LEU A 61 4.58 -14.25 -10.11
C LEU A 61 4.85 -15.57 -10.86
N LYS A 62 5.33 -15.50 -12.11
CA LYS A 62 5.72 -16.68 -12.90
C LYS A 62 7.06 -17.27 -12.47
N ALA A 63 8.01 -16.46 -12.02
CA ALA A 63 9.26 -16.95 -11.45
C ALA A 63 9.03 -17.66 -10.10
N ASP A 64 8.08 -17.15 -9.32
CA ASP A 64 7.62 -17.76 -8.07
C ASP A 64 6.63 -18.93 -8.29
N ALA A 65 6.28 -19.25 -9.55
CA ALA A 65 5.31 -20.29 -9.92
C ALA A 65 5.91 -21.71 -9.91
N GLN A 66 6.82 -22.00 -8.99
CA GLN A 66 6.92 -23.38 -8.51
C GLN A 66 5.81 -23.57 -7.48
N PRO A 67 4.67 -24.20 -7.83
CA PRO A 67 3.70 -24.57 -6.82
C PRO A 67 4.41 -25.49 -5.83
N SER A 68 4.57 -25.04 -4.58
CA SER A 68 5.12 -25.86 -3.49
C SER A 68 4.25 -27.06 -3.14
N VAL A 69 3.13 -27.22 -3.84
CA VAL A 69 2.17 -28.31 -3.68
C VAL A 69 2.30 -29.17 -4.93
N GLU A 70 2.94 -30.32 -4.76
CA GLU A 70 2.94 -31.39 -5.75
C GLU A 70 1.48 -31.75 -6.05
N VAL A 71 0.99 -31.36 -7.22
CA VAL A 71 -0.38 -31.70 -7.64
C VAL A 71 -0.42 -33.22 -7.83
N PRO A 72 -1.22 -33.96 -7.03
CA PRO A 72 -1.34 -35.41 -7.19
C PRO A 72 -1.81 -35.75 -8.61
N GLU A 73 -1.29 -36.86 -9.16
CA GLU A 73 -1.54 -37.27 -10.54
C GLU A 73 -3.02 -37.52 -10.86
N GLU A 74 -3.86 -37.68 -9.83
CA GLU A 74 -5.32 -37.82 -9.93
C GLU A 74 -6.02 -36.61 -10.56
N PHE A 75 -5.47 -35.39 -10.41
CA PHE A 75 -6.07 -34.17 -10.97
C PHE A 75 -5.60 -33.87 -12.41
N LYS A 76 -4.72 -34.69 -12.99
CA LYS A 76 -4.15 -34.49 -14.34
C LYS A 76 -4.84 -35.33 -15.42
N LYS A 77 -5.77 -36.21 -15.07
CA LYS A 77 -6.56 -37.00 -16.02
C LYS A 77 -7.92 -36.30 -16.23
N PRO A 78 -8.36 -36.10 -17.50
CA PRO A 78 -9.61 -35.41 -17.81
C PRO A 78 -10.85 -36.21 -17.38
#